data_AF-A0A7U1E221-F1
#
_entry.id   AF-A0A7U1E221-F1
#
_cell.length_a   1.000
_cell.length_b   1.000
_cell.length_c   1.000
_cell.angle_alpha   90.00
_cell.angle_beta   90.00
_cell.angle_gamma   90.00
#
_symmetry.space_group_name_H-M   'P 1'
#
loop_
_entity.id
_entity.type
_entity.pdbx_description
1 polymer ?
#
loop_
_entity_poly.entity_id
_entity_poly.type
_entity_poly.pdbx_seq_one_letter_code
_entity_poly.pdbx_strand_id
1 'polypeptide(L)'
;MLKIDTQGSELNILVGGEQVLNNTLCIQLEVSFIPLYEGQPSFGEIDVYLRKHGFLPHCIAEQKNIMLYSVAQSIFGSNQLFEMDIVY
;
A
#
# COMPACT_ATOMS: atom_id res chain seq x y z
N MET A 1 8.81 15.07 -1.79
CA MET A 1 7.68 14.12 -1.85
C MET A 1 8.07 13.03 -2.81
N LEU A 2 8.00 11.78 -2.38
CA LEU A 2 8.24 10.60 -3.21
C LEU A 2 6.89 9.99 -3.58
N LYS A 3 6.65 9.74 -4.87
CA LYS A 3 5.47 8.98 -5.32
C LYS A 3 5.96 7.63 -5.83
N ILE A 4 5.35 6.55 -5.36
CA ILE A 4 5.60 5.18 -5.84
C ILE A 4 4.30 4.69 -6.45
N ASP A 5 4.32 4.44 -7.75
CA ASP A 5 3.17 4.05 -8.55
C ASP A 5 3.51 2.72 -9.25
N THR A 6 3.59 1.68 -8.43
CA THR A 6 3.93 0.32 -8.85
C THR A 6 3.03 -0.62 -8.10
N GLN A 7 2.57 -1.69 -8.75
CA GLN A 7 1.72 -2.68 -8.12
C GLN A 7 2.57 -3.87 -7.62
N GLY A 8 2.58 -4.09 -6.31
CA GLY A 8 3.17 -5.27 -5.66
C GLY A 8 4.70 -5.29 -5.53
N SER A 9 5.40 -4.21 -5.88
CA SER A 9 6.86 -4.05 -5.70
C SER A 9 7.23 -2.90 -4.77
N GLU A 10 6.25 -2.30 -4.11
CA GLU A 10 6.39 -1.09 -3.29
C GLU A 10 7.39 -1.32 -2.16
N LEU A 11 7.26 -2.44 -1.44
CA LEU A 11 8.18 -2.77 -0.34
C LEU A 11 9.62 -2.97 -0.83
N ASN A 12 9.81 -3.60 -1.99
CA ASN A 12 11.15 -3.80 -2.56
C ASN A 12 11.79 -2.46 -2.96
N ILE A 13 10.99 -1.53 -3.51
CA ILE A 13 11.45 -0.18 -3.86
C ILE A 13 11.80 0.60 -2.59
N LEU A 14 10.97 0.50 -1.55
CA LEU A 14 11.21 1.15 -0.26
C LEU A 14 12.50 0.62 0.40
N VAL A 15 12.73 -0.69 0.39
CA VAL A 15 13.96 -1.33 0.90
C VAL A 15 15.19 -0.95 0.08
N GLY A 16 15.09 -0.94 -1.25
CA GLY A 16 16.18 -0.51 -2.12
C GLY A 16 16.47 1.00 -2.05
N GLY A 17 15.50 1.78 -1.55
CA GLY A 17 15.50 3.25 -1.55
C GLY A 17 15.83 3.90 -0.21
N GLU A 18 16.34 3.18 0.79
CA GLU A 18 16.56 3.70 2.16
C GLU A 18 17.30 5.05 2.21
N GLN A 19 18.31 5.25 1.37
CA GLN A 19 19.04 6.54 1.31
C GLN A 19 18.14 7.71 0.88
N VAL A 20 17.19 7.46 -0.02
CA VAL A 20 16.21 8.46 -0.48
C VAL A 20 15.17 8.70 0.62
N LEU A 21 14.75 7.66 1.33
CA LEU A 21 13.78 7.77 2.43
C LEU A 21 14.27 8.72 3.53
N ASN A 22 15.56 8.70 3.87
CA ASN A 22 16.14 9.56 4.90
C ASN A 22 16.01 11.08 4.61
N ASN A 23 15.84 11.46 3.35
CA ASN A 23 15.65 12.86 2.95
C ASN A 23 14.26 13.11 2.35
N THR A 24 13.31 12.21 2.59
CA THR A 24 11.96 12.29 2.07
C THR A 24 11.00 12.79 3.15
N LEU A 25 10.36 13.92 2.90
CA LEU A 25 9.36 14.49 3.82
C LEU A 25 8.05 13.70 3.85
N CYS A 26 7.66 13.13 2.71
CA CYS A 26 6.34 12.55 2.50
C CYS A 26 6.39 11.56 1.33
N ILE A 27 5.66 10.46 1.46
CA ILE A 27 5.57 9.37 0.49
C ILE A 27 4.10 9.13 0.16
N GLN A 28 3.76 9.13 -1.13
CA GLN A 28 2.47 8.66 -1.61
C GLN A 28 2.68 7.32 -2.32
N LEU A 29 1.86 6.33 -1.95
CA LEU A 29 1.93 4.99 -2.52
C LEU A 29 0.52 4.39 -2.63
N GLU A 30 0.34 3.56 -3.65
CA GLU A 30 -0.81 2.66 -3.75
C GLU A 30 -0.53 1.42 -2.88
N VAL A 31 -1.51 1.01 -2.06
CA VAL A 31 -1.40 -0.15 -1.18
C VAL A 31 -2.64 -1.02 -1.29
N SER A 32 -2.45 -2.34 -1.30
CA SER A 32 -3.54 -3.32 -1.33
C SER A 32 -3.76 -3.94 0.06
N PHE A 33 -5.01 -4.07 0.48
CA PHE A 33 -5.37 -4.75 1.73
C PHE A 33 -5.27 -6.27 1.61
N ILE A 34 -5.56 -6.78 0.41
CA ILE A 34 -5.51 -8.19 0.06
C ILE A 34 -4.53 -8.31 -1.11
N PRO A 35 -3.48 -9.14 -1.03
CA PRO A 35 -2.58 -9.37 -2.15
C PRO A 35 -3.33 -9.98 -3.35
N LEU A 36 -3.17 -9.41 -4.56
CA LEU A 36 -3.63 -10.05 -5.81
C LEU A 36 -2.65 -11.06 -6.36
N TYR A 37 -1.36 -10.79 -6.12
CA TYR A 37 -0.26 -11.56 -6.67
C TYR A 37 0.55 -12.21 -5.56
N GLU A 38 1.15 -13.36 -5.87
CA GLU A 38 2.07 -14.02 -4.95
C GLU A 38 3.30 -13.12 -4.71
N GLY A 39 3.62 -12.88 -3.44
CA GLY A 39 4.73 -12.01 -3.05
C GLY A 39 4.43 -10.51 -3.03
N GLN A 40 3.19 -10.09 -3.36
CA GLN A 40 2.78 -8.70 -3.15
C GLN A 40 2.65 -8.40 -1.65
N PRO A 41 3.30 -7.33 -1.15
CA PRO A 41 3.14 -6.91 0.24
C PRO A 41 1.73 -6.37 0.48
N SER A 42 1.16 -6.73 1.63
CA SER A 42 -0.08 -6.12 2.11
C SER A 42 0.17 -4.71 2.66
N PHE A 43 -0.90 -3.91 2.74
CA PHE A 43 -0.89 -2.61 3.44
C PHE A 43 -0.25 -2.71 4.83
N GLY A 44 -0.52 -3.77 5.59
CA GLY A 44 0.02 -3.95 6.93
C GLY A 44 1.55 -4.09 6.95
N GLU A 45 2.12 -4.79 5.97
CA GLU A 45 3.58 -4.93 5.84
C GLU A 45 4.24 -3.59 5.49
N ILE A 46 3.61 -2.82 4.60
CA ILE A 46 4.09 -1.50 4.21
C ILE A 46 3.96 -0.50 5.37
N ASP A 47 2.85 -0.48 6.11
CA ASP A 47 2.66 0.39 7.29
C ASP A 47 3.73 0.11 8.35
N VAL A 48 3.99 -1.16 8.67
CA VAL A 48 5.04 -1.54 9.62
C VAL A 48 6.41 -1.08 9.13
N TYR A 49 6.72 -1.20 7.84
CA TYR A 49 7.99 -0.75 7.28
C TYR A 49 8.16 0.78 7.35
N LEU A 50 7.15 1.54 6.94
CA LEU A 50 7.20 3.00 6.92
C LEU A 50 7.28 3.58 8.33
N ARG A 51 6.55 3.01 9.30
CA ARG A 51 6.66 3.40 10.71
C ARG A 51 8.05 3.14 11.30
N LYS A 52 8.71 2.04 10.92
CA LYS A 52 10.10 1.78 11.31
C LYS A 52 11.07 2.84 10.80
N HIS A 53 10.74 3.52 9.70
CA HIS A 53 11.50 4.61 9.11
C HIS A 53 11.03 6.00 9.56
N GLY A 54 10.16 6.07 10.57
CA GLY A 54 9.70 7.34 11.17
C GLY A 54 8.57 8.03 10.42
N PHE A 55 7.99 7.42 9.39
CA PHE A 55 6.83 7.95 8.70
C PHE A 55 5.53 7.61 9.44
N LEU A 56 4.52 8.47 9.27
CA LEU A 56 3.21 8.31 9.88
C LEU A 56 2.13 8.55 8.82
N PRO A 57 1.07 7.73 8.77
CA PRO A 57 0.01 7.95 7.80
C PRO A 57 -0.65 9.31 8.06
N HIS A 58 -0.69 10.14 7.02
CA HIS A 58 -1.22 11.50 7.06
C HIS A 58 -2.65 11.57 6.53
N CYS A 59 -2.90 11.01 5.34
CA CYS A 59 -4.23 10.97 4.74
C CYS A 59 -4.38 9.88 3.69
N ILE A 60 -5.63 9.53 3.39
CA ILE A 60 -6.01 8.70 2.24
C ILE A 60 -6.30 9.66 1.08
N ALA A 61 -5.49 9.60 0.04
CA ALA A 61 -5.65 10.42 -1.15
C ALA A 61 -6.75 9.88 -2.07
N GLU A 62 -6.86 8.55 -2.19
CA GLU A 62 -7.90 7.88 -2.96
C GLU A 62 -8.26 6.53 -2.33
N GLN A 63 -9.55 6.19 -2.31
CA GLN A 63 -10.03 4.89 -1.86
C GLN A 63 -10.62 4.12 -3.05
N LYS A 64 -10.08 2.93 -3.35
CA LYS A 64 -10.53 2.07 -4.45
C LYS A 64 -11.25 0.85 -3.89
N ASN A 65 -12.57 0.82 -4.07
CA ASN A 65 -13.39 -0.34 -3.76
C ASN A 65 -13.60 -1.14 -5.05
N ILE A 66 -13.15 -2.38 -5.10
CA ILE A 66 -13.41 -3.27 -6.24
C ILE A 66 -14.21 -4.50 -5.80
N MET A 67 -14.94 -5.04 -6.76
CA MET A 67 -15.71 -6.27 -6.56
C MET A 67 -14.81 -7.48 -6.72
N LEU A 68 -14.52 -8.16 -5.61
CA LEU A 68 -13.83 -9.45 -5.60
C LEU A 68 -14.79 -10.55 -6.07
N TYR A 69 -14.82 -10.80 -7.38
CA TYR A 69 -15.79 -11.73 -7.98
C TYR A 69 -15.45 -13.22 -7.75
N SER A 70 -14.19 -13.58 -7.47
CA SER A 70 -13.76 -14.99 -7.53
C SER A 70 -12.96 -15.53 -6.35
N VAL A 71 -12.52 -14.71 -5.38
CA VAL A 71 -11.66 -15.22 -4.28
C VAL A 71 -12.46 -15.82 -3.13
N ALA A 72 -13.76 -15.55 -3.04
CA ALA A 72 -14.64 -16.30 -2.18
C ALA A 72 -16.05 -16.30 -2.76
N GLN A 73 -16.78 -17.39 -2.58
CA GLN A 73 -18.24 -17.35 -2.43
C GLN A 73 -18.56 -16.48 -1.20
N SER A 74 -18.35 -15.16 -1.34
CA SER A 74 -17.95 -14.28 -0.25
C SER A 74 -19.13 -13.91 0.63
N ILE A 75 -19.03 -14.33 1.89
CA ILE A 75 -19.89 -14.02 3.04
C ILE A 75 -19.89 -12.50 3.35
N PHE A 76 -19.00 -11.72 2.73
CA PHE A 76 -18.70 -10.32 3.06
C PHE A 76 -19.16 -9.30 2.00
N GLY A 77 -20.02 -9.70 1.06
CA GLY A 77 -20.61 -8.79 0.07
C GLY A 77 -19.66 -8.39 -1.06
N SER A 78 -20.21 -7.69 -2.05
CA SER A 78 -19.60 -7.43 -3.36
C SER A 78 -18.71 -6.19 -3.45
N ASN A 79 -18.66 -5.33 -2.43
CA ASN A 79 -17.92 -4.06 -2.49
C ASN A 79 -16.94 -3.98 -1.32
N GLN A 80 -15.78 -4.62 -1.47
CA GLN A 80 -14.73 -4.57 -0.45
C GLN A 80 -13.70 -3.51 -0.79
N LEU A 81 -13.18 -2.87 0.25
CA LEU A 81 -12.02 -2.00 0.12
C LEU A 81 -10.82 -2.86 -0.27
N PHE A 82 -10.23 -2.53 -1.41
CA PHE A 82 -9.22 -3.37 -2.02
C PHE A 82 -7.86 -2.68 -2.04
N GLU A 83 -7.84 -1.47 -2.57
CA GLU A 83 -6.66 -0.64 -2.73
C GLU A 83 -6.93 0.77 -2.21
N MET A 84 -5.88 1.47 -1.80
CA MET A 84 -5.93 2.90 -1.54
C MET A 84 -4.64 3.57 -1.98
N ASP A 85 -4.74 4.83 -2.36
CA ASP A 85 -3.60 5.74 -2.40
C ASP A 85 -3.50 6.39 -1.03
N ILE A 86 -2.40 6.12 -0.32
CA ILE A 86 -2.15 6.65 1.02
C ILE A 86 -0.90 7.53 1.01
N VAL A 87 -0.98 8.61 1.79
CA VAL A 87 0.11 9.55 2.02
C VAL A 87 0.66 9.33 3.43
N TYR A 88 1.95 9.05 3.49
CA TYR A 88 2.78 8.95 4.70
C TYR A 88 3.76 10.13 4.80
#